data_AF-A0A2E3NHS6-F1
#
_entry.id   AF-A0A2E3NHS6-F1
#
_cell.length_a   1.000
_cell.length_b   1.000
_cell.length_c   1.000
_cell.angle_alpha   90.00
_cell.angle_beta   90.00
_cell.angle_gamma   90.00
#
_symmetry.space_group_name_H-M   'P 1'
#
loop_
_entity.id
_entity.type
_entity.pdbx_description
1 polymer ?
#
loop_
_entity_poly.entity_id
_entity_poly.type
_entity_poly.pdbx_seq_one_letter_code
_entity_poly.pdbx_strand_id
1 'polypeptide(L)'
;MAGPAHPEAMAPPTPGRTRTAPPQMPSTWWSSPRIRTYLLFDATGIIYFFVGFLAIKIVGQLGEGPIAWQAQMKALENPIYIVFHVISLISVIFVAVRFFRLFPKAQPPAIGPAKPPPGPVIHAGLYVVWLGLTALISLALAGVIL
;
A
#
# COMPACT_ATOMS: atom_id res chain seq x y z
N MET A 1 48.84 28.43 -8.01
CA MET A 1 47.46 27.88 -8.01
C MET A 1 46.61 28.79 -8.89
N ALA A 2 46.14 28.34 -10.05
CA ALA A 2 45.21 29.14 -10.84
C ALA A 2 43.87 29.23 -10.09
N GLY A 3 43.33 30.44 -9.95
CA GLY A 3 42.04 30.65 -9.28
C GLY A 3 40.88 29.98 -10.04
N PRO A 4 39.72 29.78 -9.39
CA PRO A 4 38.56 29.20 -10.04
C PRO A 4 38.14 30.03 -11.25
N ALA A 5 37.78 29.36 -12.34
CA ALA A 5 37.29 30.00 -13.54
C ALA A 5 36.04 30.83 -13.22
N HIS A 6 35.96 32.04 -13.79
CA HIS A 6 34.82 32.92 -13.59
C HIS A 6 33.54 32.20 -14.06
N PRO A 7 32.48 32.12 -13.23
CA PRO A 7 31.29 31.32 -13.53
C PRO A 7 30.57 31.74 -14.81
N GLU A 8 30.82 32.96 -15.29
CA GLU A 8 30.26 33.48 -16.53
C GLU A 8 31.23 33.46 -17.72
N ALA A 9 32.43 32.89 -17.58
CA ALA A 9 33.42 32.84 -18.67
C ALA A 9 32.92 32.06 -19.91
N MET A 10 31.88 31.23 -19.75
CA MET A 10 31.26 30.43 -20.79
C MET A 10 29.77 30.77 -21.01
N ALA A 11 29.29 31.89 -20.46
CA ALA A 11 27.91 32.31 -20.69
C ALA A 11 27.76 32.78 -22.15
N PRO A 12 26.74 32.29 -22.90
CA PRO A 12 26.52 32.74 -24.26
C PRO A 12 26.17 34.24 -24.27
N PRO A 13 26.58 35.01 -25.29
CA PRO A 13 26.32 36.46 -25.40
C PRO A 13 24.84 36.83 -25.35
N THR A 14 23.97 35.87 -25.63
CA THR A 14 22.52 36.02 -25.54
C THR A 14 21.97 34.80 -24.81
N PRO A 15 21.41 34.97 -23.59
CA PRO A 15 20.71 33.89 -22.92
C PRO A 15 19.61 33.37 -23.82
N GLY A 16 19.66 32.09 -24.19
CA GLY A 16 18.58 31.47 -24.96
C GLY A 16 17.28 31.68 -24.19
N ARG A 17 16.29 32.33 -24.81
CA ARG A 17 14.96 32.48 -24.23
C ARG A 17 14.26 31.13 -24.34
N THR A 18 14.64 30.15 -23.51
CA THR A 18 13.86 28.94 -23.33
C THR A 18 12.53 29.36 -22.71
N ARG A 19 11.57 29.69 -23.56
CA ARG A 19 10.16 29.76 -23.20
C ARG A 19 9.71 28.32 -22.95
N THR A 20 10.11 27.76 -21.82
CA THR A 20 9.49 26.54 -21.33
C THR A 20 8.09 26.96 -20.92
N ALA A 21 7.11 26.79 -21.82
CA ALA A 21 5.72 26.83 -21.39
C ALA A 21 5.60 25.89 -20.17
N PRO A 22 4.97 26.32 -19.07
CA PRO A 22 4.85 25.46 -17.90
C PRO A 22 4.14 24.17 -18.33
N PRO A 23 4.64 22.99 -17.90
CA PRO A 23 4.06 21.71 -18.31
C PRO A 23 2.56 21.71 -17.99
N GLN A 24 1.74 21.43 -18.99
CA GLN A 24 0.29 21.30 -18.84
C GLN A 24 -0.05 19.84 -18.63
N MET A 25 -0.82 19.54 -17.59
CA MET A 25 -1.29 18.17 -17.33
C MET A 25 -2.46 17.86 -18.27
N PRO A 26 -2.36 16.85 -19.14
CA PRO A 26 -3.44 16.52 -20.06
C PRO A 26 -4.65 16.01 -19.28
N SER A 27 -5.88 16.26 -19.75
CA SER A 27 -7.11 15.74 -19.12
C SER A 27 -7.15 14.21 -19.03
N THR A 28 -6.38 13.53 -19.88
CA THR A 28 -6.23 12.06 -19.94
C THR A 28 -5.01 11.54 -19.16
N TRP A 29 -4.43 12.33 -18.25
CA TRP A 29 -3.23 11.94 -17.47
C TRP A 29 -3.37 10.58 -16.78
N TRP A 30 -4.59 10.24 -16.33
CA TRP A 30 -4.92 9.02 -15.61
C TRP A 30 -4.99 7.78 -16.51
N SER A 31 -4.99 7.96 -17.84
CA SER A 31 -5.23 6.87 -18.79
C SER A 31 -4.04 5.91 -18.94
N SER A 32 -2.83 6.36 -18.58
CA SER A 32 -1.62 5.53 -18.61
C SER A 32 -1.78 4.28 -17.73
N PRO A 33 -1.42 3.07 -18.19
CA PRO A 33 -1.56 1.83 -17.40
C PRO A 33 -0.90 1.90 -16.03
N ARG A 34 0.27 2.56 -15.93
CA ARG A 34 0.98 2.74 -14.66
C ARG A 34 0.18 3.63 -13.69
N ILE A 35 -0.41 4.70 -14.19
CA ILE A 35 -1.22 5.62 -13.38
C ILE A 35 -2.53 4.96 -12.97
N ARG A 36 -3.21 4.24 -13.86
CA ARG A 36 -4.41 3.45 -13.50
C ARG A 36 -4.12 2.46 -12.38
N THR A 37 -2.98 1.79 -12.45
CA THR A 37 -2.59 0.83 -11.42
C THR A 37 -2.28 1.50 -10.08
N TYR A 38 -1.68 2.70 -10.13
CA TYR A 38 -1.46 3.53 -8.95
C TYR A 38 -2.80 4.00 -8.35
N LEU A 39 -3.71 4.50 -9.17
CA LEU A 39 -5.06 4.91 -8.73
C LEU A 39 -5.86 3.73 -8.17
N LEU A 40 -5.72 2.53 -8.76
CA LEU A 40 -6.36 1.33 -8.25
C LEU A 40 -5.80 0.93 -6.87
N PHE A 41 -4.49 1.09 -6.66
CA PHE A 41 -3.87 0.89 -5.35
C PHE A 41 -4.44 1.87 -4.32
N ASP A 42 -4.54 3.15 -4.66
CA ASP A 42 -5.13 4.16 -3.77
C ASP A 42 -6.63 3.90 -3.52
N ALA A 43 -7.37 3.46 -4.54
CA ALA A 43 -8.80 3.15 -4.43
C ALA A 43 -9.13 2.03 -3.44
N THR A 44 -8.18 1.12 -3.15
CA THR A 44 -8.37 0.11 -2.09
C THR A 44 -8.60 0.73 -0.70
N GLY A 45 -8.16 1.98 -0.48
CA GLY A 45 -8.43 2.71 0.75
C GLY A 45 -9.92 2.89 1.03
N ILE A 46 -10.76 3.00 -0.01
CA ILE A 46 -12.22 3.08 0.12
C ILE A 46 -12.77 1.74 0.67
N ILE A 47 -12.22 0.61 0.21
CA ILE A 47 -12.62 -0.71 0.70
C ILE A 47 -12.23 -0.85 2.17
N TYR A 48 -11.01 -0.45 2.55
CA TYR A 48 -10.57 -0.51 3.95
C TYR A 48 -11.36 0.41 4.87
N PHE A 49 -11.78 1.57 4.37
CA PHE A 49 -12.68 2.46 5.09
C PHE A 49 -13.98 1.73 5.44
N PHE A 50 -14.61 1.06 4.49
CA PHE A 50 -15.83 0.27 4.76
C PHE A 50 -15.59 -0.94 5.67
N VAL A 51 -14.45 -1.63 5.53
CA VAL A 51 -14.07 -2.71 6.46
C VAL A 51 -13.95 -2.16 7.89
N GLY A 52 -13.39 -0.95 8.06
CA GLY A 52 -13.29 -0.28 9.35
C GLY A 52 -14.65 -0.02 10.01
N PHE A 53 -15.63 0.52 9.25
CA PHE A 53 -16.99 0.69 9.76
C PHE A 53 -17.65 -0.64 10.13
N LEU A 54 -17.46 -1.66 9.29
CA LEU A 54 -18.01 -2.98 9.57
C LEU A 54 -17.40 -3.58 10.84
N ALA A 55 -16.09 -3.43 11.05
CA ALA A 55 -15.41 -3.88 12.26
C ALA A 55 -15.93 -3.16 13.51
N ILE A 56 -16.09 -1.83 13.47
CA ILE A 56 -16.67 -1.05 14.58
C ILE A 56 -18.09 -1.53 14.89
N LYS A 57 -18.93 -1.75 13.86
CA LYS A 57 -20.28 -2.28 14.05
C LYS A 57 -20.26 -3.65 14.72
N ILE A 58 -19.40 -4.57 14.27
CA ILE A 58 -19.29 -5.92 14.84
C ILE A 58 -18.87 -5.86 16.31
N VAL A 59 -17.88 -5.03 16.65
CA VAL A 59 -17.45 -4.83 18.05
C VAL A 59 -18.57 -4.22 18.91
N GLY A 60 -19.32 -3.26 18.37
CA GLY A 60 -20.48 -2.69 19.06
C GLY A 60 -21.55 -3.74 19.38
N GLN A 61 -21.92 -4.56 18.38
CA GLN A 61 -22.91 -5.63 18.54
C GLN A 61 -22.43 -6.73 19.49
N LEU A 62 -21.11 -6.99 19.57
CA LEU A 62 -20.53 -7.89 20.57
C LEU A 62 -20.75 -7.36 22.00
N GLY A 63 -20.61 -6.05 22.21
CA GLY A 63 -20.84 -5.40 23.50
C GLY A 63 -22.30 -5.34 23.93
N GLU A 64 -23.24 -5.37 22.98
CA GLU A 64 -24.70 -5.39 23.26
C GLU A 64 -25.22 -6.76 23.72
N GLY A 65 -24.38 -7.80 23.63
CA GLY A 65 -24.67 -9.13 24.17
C GLY A 65 -25.06 -10.17 23.11
N PRO A 66 -25.40 -11.40 23.56
CA PRO A 66 -25.46 -12.56 22.67
C PRO A 66 -26.50 -12.46 21.55
N ILE A 67 -27.64 -11.82 21.81
CA ILE A 67 -28.73 -11.69 20.81
C ILE A 67 -28.28 -10.78 19.66
N ALA A 68 -27.71 -9.61 19.98
CA ALA A 68 -27.19 -8.67 19.00
C ALA A 68 -26.05 -9.28 18.18
N TRP A 69 -25.12 -9.98 18.85
CA TRP A 69 -24.05 -10.73 18.21
C TRP A 69 -24.58 -11.73 17.18
N GLN A 70 -25.52 -12.59 17.56
CA GLN A 70 -26.07 -13.61 16.65
C GLN A 70 -26.84 -12.99 15.48
N ALA A 71 -27.57 -11.91 15.71
CA ALA A 71 -28.24 -11.16 14.64
C ALA A 71 -27.23 -10.59 13.64
N GLN A 72 -26.10 -10.04 14.13
CA GLN A 72 -25.04 -9.52 13.28
C GLN A 72 -24.33 -10.64 12.50
N MET A 73 -24.06 -11.79 13.11
CA MET A 73 -23.48 -12.95 12.41
C MET A 73 -24.38 -13.42 11.26
N LYS A 74 -25.68 -13.56 11.52
CA LYS A 74 -26.67 -13.91 10.48
C LYS A 74 -26.71 -12.86 9.36
N ALA A 75 -26.55 -11.58 9.67
CA ALA A 75 -26.50 -10.53 8.66
C ALA A 75 -25.28 -10.68 7.72
N LEU A 76 -24.14 -11.12 8.25
CA LEU A 76 -22.90 -11.31 7.47
C LEU A 76 -22.97 -12.48 6.47
N GLU A 77 -23.92 -13.40 6.64
CA GLU A 77 -24.19 -14.48 5.69
C GLU A 77 -24.82 -13.99 4.37
N ASN A 78 -25.28 -12.73 4.32
CA ASN A 78 -25.84 -12.15 3.10
C ASN A 78 -24.80 -12.17 1.96
N PRO A 79 -25.16 -12.63 0.74
CA PRO A 79 -24.25 -12.68 -0.41
C PRO A 79 -23.52 -11.37 -0.71
N ILE A 80 -24.13 -10.22 -0.44
CA ILE A 80 -23.50 -8.90 -0.62
C ILE A 80 -22.29 -8.74 0.30
N TYR A 81 -22.41 -9.14 1.58
CA TYR A 81 -21.28 -9.13 2.49
C TYR A 81 -20.21 -10.14 2.04
N ILE A 82 -20.59 -11.34 1.59
CA ILE A 82 -19.62 -12.33 1.11
C ILE A 82 -18.81 -11.77 -0.05
N VAL A 83 -19.47 -11.19 -1.06
CA VAL A 83 -18.80 -10.54 -2.21
C VAL A 83 -17.91 -9.39 -1.73
N PHE A 84 -18.40 -8.57 -0.80
CA PHE A 84 -17.60 -7.48 -0.21
C PHE A 84 -16.32 -8.02 0.45
N HIS A 85 -16.40 -9.06 1.28
CA HIS A 85 -15.21 -9.66 1.92
C HIS A 85 -14.25 -10.28 0.91
N VAL A 86 -14.74 -10.88 -0.17
CA VAL A 86 -13.88 -11.39 -1.26
C VAL A 86 -13.14 -10.24 -1.93
N ILE A 87 -13.82 -9.13 -2.22
CA ILE A 87 -13.19 -7.92 -2.77
C ILE A 87 -12.16 -7.34 -1.78
N SER A 88 -12.48 -7.30 -0.48
CA SER A 88 -11.56 -6.87 0.57
C SER A 88 -10.32 -7.77 0.63
N LEU A 89 -10.48 -9.08 0.51
CA LEU A 89 -9.37 -10.04 0.50
C LEU A 89 -8.47 -9.85 -0.73
N ILE A 90 -9.06 -9.70 -1.92
CA ILE A 90 -8.30 -9.40 -3.14
C ILE A 90 -7.55 -8.06 -2.99
N SER A 91 -8.20 -7.04 -2.41
CA SER A 91 -7.63 -5.72 -2.17
C SER A 91 -6.42 -5.79 -1.23
N VAL A 92 -6.52 -6.51 -0.11
CA VAL A 92 -5.40 -6.63 0.84
C VAL A 92 -4.22 -7.38 0.27
N ILE A 93 -4.45 -8.44 -0.50
CA ILE A 93 -3.39 -9.17 -1.22
C ILE A 93 -2.73 -8.24 -2.25
N PHE A 94 -3.53 -7.52 -3.04
CA PHE A 94 -3.03 -6.58 -4.02
C PHE A 94 -2.15 -5.50 -3.39
N VAL A 95 -2.61 -4.90 -2.29
CA VAL A 95 -1.84 -3.90 -1.54
C VAL A 95 -0.58 -4.49 -0.96
N ALA A 96 -0.63 -5.63 -0.28
CA ALA A 96 0.53 -6.28 0.33
C ALA A 96 1.63 -6.55 -0.70
N VAL A 97 1.29 -7.18 -1.83
CA VAL A 97 2.26 -7.52 -2.89
C VAL A 97 2.92 -6.28 -3.48
N ARG A 98 2.20 -5.16 -3.62
CA ARG A 98 2.78 -3.90 -4.11
C ARG A 98 3.62 -3.23 -3.04
N PHE A 99 3.11 -3.17 -1.82
CA PHE A 99 3.74 -2.50 -0.68
C PHE A 99 5.08 -3.17 -0.33
N PHE A 100 5.16 -4.49 -0.38
CA PHE A 100 6.41 -5.24 -0.15
C PHE A 100 7.54 -4.82 -1.10
N ARG A 101 7.24 -4.43 -2.34
CA ARG A 101 8.23 -3.94 -3.32
C ARG A 101 8.84 -2.58 -2.96
N LEU A 102 8.22 -1.85 -2.02
CA LEU A 102 8.67 -0.54 -1.58
C LEU A 102 9.69 -0.64 -0.43
N PHE A 103 9.63 -1.71 0.38
CA PHE A 103 10.48 -1.85 1.56
C PHE A 103 11.99 -1.80 1.28
N PRO A 104 12.53 -2.52 0.28
CA PRO A 104 13.96 -2.42 -0.02
C PRO A 104 14.38 -1.02 -0.47
N LYS A 105 13.47 -0.29 -1.13
CA LYS A 105 13.75 1.06 -1.66
C LYS A 105 13.74 2.13 -0.56
N ALA A 106 13.04 1.86 0.53
CA ALA A 106 12.97 2.75 1.69
C ALA A 106 14.10 2.50 2.70
N GLN A 107 14.99 1.54 2.47
CA GLN A 107 16.11 1.29 3.38
C GLN A 107 17.15 2.43 3.29
N PRO A 108 17.71 2.86 4.43
CA PRO A 108 18.81 3.80 4.41
C PRO A 108 20.06 3.17 3.76
N PRO A 109 21.00 3.98 3.23
CA PRO A 109 22.24 3.45 2.64
C PRO A 109 23.09 2.62 3.60
N ALA A 110 22.96 2.87 4.91
CA ALA A 110 23.64 2.15 5.98
C ALA A 110 22.76 2.04 7.24
N ILE A 111 22.98 0.98 8.02
CA ILE A 111 22.40 0.71 9.33
C ILE A 111 23.57 0.65 10.32
N GLY A 112 23.95 1.80 10.88
CA GLY A 112 25.19 1.91 11.67
C GLY A 112 26.42 1.56 10.83
N PRO A 113 27.30 0.64 11.29
CA PRO A 113 28.45 0.19 10.51
C PRO A 113 28.10 -0.82 9.39
N ALA A 114 26.86 -1.34 9.36
CA ALA A 114 26.44 -2.37 8.43
C ALA A 114 25.67 -1.80 7.23
N LYS A 115 25.65 -2.54 6.12
CA LYS A 115 24.75 -2.26 4.99
C LYS A 115 23.37 -2.88 5.26
N PRO A 116 22.29 -2.30 4.72
CA PRO A 116 20.98 -2.93 4.77
C PRO A 116 21.02 -4.32 4.09
N PRO A 117 20.17 -5.27 4.53
CA PRO A 117 20.06 -6.55 3.86
C PRO A 117 19.72 -6.39 2.37
N PRO A 118 20.16 -7.33 1.50
CA PRO A 118 19.81 -7.30 0.10
C PRO A 118 18.28 -7.32 -0.10
N GLY A 119 17.79 -6.58 -1.10
CA GLY A 119 16.35 -6.50 -1.40
C GLY A 119 15.62 -7.84 -1.51
N PRO A 120 16.20 -8.89 -2.14
CA PRO A 120 15.59 -10.22 -2.17
C PRO A 120 15.41 -10.85 -0.78
N VAL A 121 16.34 -10.61 0.16
CA VAL A 121 16.24 -11.12 1.54
C VAL A 121 15.09 -10.44 2.27
N ILE A 122 14.97 -9.12 2.12
CA ILE A 122 13.86 -8.35 2.69
C ILE A 122 12.52 -8.86 2.14
N HIS A 123 12.41 -9.03 0.82
CA HIS A 123 11.19 -9.55 0.19
C HIS A 123 10.86 -10.96 0.70
N ALA A 124 11.83 -11.88 0.72
CA ALA A 124 11.61 -13.24 1.19
C ALA A 124 11.13 -13.24 2.65
N GLY A 125 11.76 -12.46 3.53
CA GLY A 125 11.34 -12.31 4.91
C GLY A 125 9.90 -11.80 5.04
N LEU A 126 9.53 -10.77 4.28
CA LEU A 126 8.16 -10.22 4.30
C LEU A 126 7.11 -11.27 3.90
N TYR A 127 7.35 -12.05 2.84
CA TYR A 127 6.41 -13.11 2.43
C TYR A 127 6.37 -14.27 3.43
N VAL A 128 7.51 -14.68 3.97
CA VAL A 128 7.57 -15.75 4.98
C VAL A 128 6.77 -15.35 6.22
N VAL A 129 7.01 -14.14 6.74
CA VAL A 129 6.30 -13.63 7.92
C VAL A 129 4.80 -13.47 7.63
N TRP A 130 4.45 -12.88 6.48
CA TRP A 130 3.06 -12.66 6.11
C TRP A 130 2.28 -13.98 5.98
N LEU A 131 2.78 -14.92 5.16
CA LEU A 131 2.13 -16.21 4.96
C LEU A 131 2.12 -17.05 6.24
N GLY A 132 3.21 -17.04 7.00
CA GLY A 132 3.31 -17.75 8.26
C GLY A 132 2.31 -17.22 9.29
N LEU A 133 2.20 -15.90 9.44
CA LEU A 133 1.26 -15.29 10.37
C LEU A 133 -0.19 -15.50 9.92
N THR A 134 -0.48 -15.37 8.61
CA THR A 134 -1.81 -15.68 8.07
C THR A 134 -2.19 -17.13 8.35
N ALA A 135 -1.31 -18.09 8.06
CA ALA A 135 -1.59 -19.50 8.34
C ALA A 135 -1.80 -19.76 9.84
N LEU A 136 -0.94 -19.22 10.69
CA LEU A 136 -1.05 -19.36 12.15
C LEU A 136 -2.39 -18.81 12.67
N ILE A 137 -2.75 -17.58 12.29
CA ILE A 137 -4.00 -16.96 12.74
C ILE A 137 -5.21 -17.73 12.19
N SER A 138 -5.20 -18.14 10.92
CA SER A 138 -6.29 -18.91 10.34
C SER A 138 -6.49 -20.26 11.03
N LEU A 139 -5.40 -20.98 11.36
CA LEU A 139 -5.48 -22.26 12.07
C LEU A 139 -5.97 -22.08 13.53
N ALA A 140 -5.53 -21.01 14.20
CA ALA A 140 -6.01 -20.66 15.53
C ALA A 140 -7.52 -20.35 15.53
N LEU A 141 -7.98 -19.51 14.59
CA LEU A 141 -9.40 -19.15 14.45
C LEU A 141 -10.28 -20.33 14.00
N ALA A 142 -9.70 -21.31 13.30
CA ALA A 142 -10.37 -22.56 12.92
C ALA A 142 -10.44 -23.59 14.07
N GLY A 143 -9.85 -23.30 15.24
CA GLY A 143 -9.84 -24.21 16.40
C GLY A 143 -8.91 -25.42 16.24
N VAL A 144 -7.89 -25.32 15.37
CA VAL A 144 -6.95 -26.43 15.14
C VAL A 144 -5.82 -26.45 16.18
N ILE A 145 -5.44 -25.28 16.70
CA ILE A 145 -4.27 -25.10 17.59
C ILE A 145 -4.66 -24.51 18.96
N LEU A 146 -5.90 -24.03 19.12
CA LEU A 146 -6.48 -23.54 20.37
C LEU A 146 -7.66 -24.39 20.78
#